data_AF-A0A7W1TJD8-F1
#
_entry.id   AF-A0A7W1TJD8-F1
#
_cell.length_a   1.000
_cell.length_b   1.000
_cell.length_c   1.000
_cell.angle_alpha   90.00
_cell.angle_beta   90.00
_cell.angle_gamma   90.00
#
_symmetry.space_group_name_H-M   'P 1'
#
loop_
_entity.id
_entity.type
_entity.pdbx_description
1 polymer ?
#
loop_
_entity_poly.entity_id
_entity_poly.type
_entity_poly.pdbx_seq_one_letter_code
_entity_poly.pdbx_strand_id
1 'polypeptide(L)' 'MTRLVEALHALGLEGEAELEDRWVKIQGQQCWVYIAEAAWGGGYYTWCEDPESRTVEFYLEPTEAIQAGLRRAAKA' A
#
# COMPACT_ATOMS: atom_id res chain seq x y z
N MET A 1 -6.89 10.75 10.53
CA MET A 1 -6.16 10.43 9.30
C MET A 1 -4.82 9.86 9.70
N THR A 2 -4.52 8.65 9.27
CA THR A 2 -3.24 7.98 9.53
C THR A 2 -2.15 8.56 8.64
N ARG A 3 -0.88 8.30 9.00
CA ARG A 3 0.27 8.61 8.13
C ARG A 3 0.16 7.93 6.77
N LEU A 4 -0.54 6.80 6.69
CA LEU A 4 -0.78 6.07 5.44
C LEU A 4 -1.70 6.85 4.49
N VAL A 5 -2.85 7.33 4.97
CA VAL A 5 -3.78 8.12 4.15
C VAL A 5 -3.20 9.50 3.81
N GLU A 6 -2.45 10.11 4.72
CA GLU A 6 -1.68 11.33 4.43
C GLU A 6 -0.70 11.11 3.27
N ALA A 7 0.04 9.99 3.27
CA ALA A 7 0.97 9.66 2.19
C ALA A 7 0.24 9.40 0.85
N LEU A 8 -0.91 8.72 0.88
CA LEU A 8 -1.75 8.51 -0.30
C LEU A 8 -2.16 9.86 -0.94
N HIS A 9 -2.67 10.78 -0.13
CA HIS A 9 -3.07 12.11 -0.60
C HIS A 9 -1.88 12.95 -1.06
N ALA A 10 -0.74 12.90 -0.36
CA ALA A 10 0.47 13.62 -0.74
C ALA A 10 1.04 13.14 -2.09
N LEU A 11 0.83 11.86 -2.43
CA LEU A 11 1.18 11.30 -3.74
C LEU A 11 0.14 11.57 -4.82
N GLY A 12 -0.99 12.20 -4.48
CA GLY A 12 -2.09 12.48 -5.42
C GLY A 12 -2.75 11.22 -5.96
N LEU A 13 -2.75 10.14 -5.17
CA LEU A 13 -3.30 8.84 -5.57
C LEU A 13 -4.74 8.71 -5.08
N GLU A 14 -5.57 8.10 -5.91
CA GLU A 14 -6.91 7.64 -5.52
C GLU A 14 -6.82 6.24 -4.93
N GLY A 15 -7.45 6.01 -3.78
CA GLY A 15 -7.47 4.72 -3.11
C GLY A 15 -8.58 4.62 -2.08
N GLU A 16 -9.00 3.39 -1.81
CA GLU A 16 -10.01 3.07 -0.80
C GLU A 16 -9.30 2.86 0.55
N ALA A 17 -9.66 3.65 1.56
CA ALA A 17 -9.16 3.47 2.92
C ALA A 17 -10.18 2.71 3.77
N GLU A 18 -9.71 1.70 4.50
CA GLU A 18 -10.51 0.84 5.36
C GLU A 18 -9.85 0.70 6.75
N LEU A 19 -10.59 0.08 7.69
CA LEU A 19 -10.10 -0.24 9.04
C LEU A 19 -9.49 0.97 9.76
N GLU A 20 -10.28 2.04 9.92
CA GLU A 20 -9.87 3.30 10.55
C GLU A 20 -8.63 3.92 9.89
N ASP A 21 -8.62 3.97 8.55
CA ASP A 21 -7.52 4.51 7.72
C ASP A 21 -6.20 3.71 7.81
N ARG A 22 -6.17 2.53 8.42
CA ARG A 22 -4.94 1.73 8.56
C ARG A 22 -4.69 0.82 7.38
N TRP A 23 -5.68 0.63 6.51
CA TRP A 23 -5.58 -0.18 5.32
C TRP A 23 -5.95 0.68 4.12
N VAL A 24 -5.15 0.59 3.07
CA VAL A 24 -5.38 1.31 1.82
C VAL A 24 -5.28 0.34 0.66
N LYS A 25 -6.26 0.40 -0.24
CA LYS A 25 -6.33 -0.34 -1.50
C LYS A 25 -6.25 0.64 -2.66
N ILE A 26 -5.35 0.38 -3.60
CA ILE A 26 -5.04 1.25 -4.74
C ILE A 26 -5.11 0.43 -6.02
N GLN A 27 -5.70 0.98 -7.08
CA GLN A 27 -5.64 0.36 -8.41
C GLN A 27 -4.23 0.55 -8.99
N GLY A 28 -3.46 -0.53 -9.06
CA GLY A 28 -2.21 -0.58 -9.82
C GLY A 28 -2.47 -0.85 -11.31
N GLN A 29 -1.42 -0.89 -12.13
CA GLN A 29 -1.56 -1.09 -13.58
C GLN A 29 -2.09 -2.49 -13.93
N GLN A 30 -1.61 -3.53 -13.25
CA GLN A 30 -1.94 -4.92 -13.56
C GLN A 30 -2.67 -5.64 -12.41
N CYS A 31 -2.65 -5.09 -11.20
CA CYS A 31 -3.30 -5.67 -10.02
C CYS A 31 -3.74 -4.60 -9.02
N TRP A 32 -4.60 -5.01 -8.08
CA TRP A 32 -4.84 -4.23 -6.87
C TRP A 32 -3.64 -4.28 -5.94
N VAL A 33 -3.24 -3.12 -5.44
CA VAL A 33 -2.18 -2.95 -4.44
C VAL A 33 -2.83 -2.70 -3.09
N TYR A 34 -2.40 -3.44 -2.09
CA TYR A 34 -2.85 -3.29 -0.72
C TYR A 34 -1.68 -2.83 0.13
N ILE A 35 -1.95 -1.89 1.04
CA ILE A 35 -1.03 -1.44 2.07
C ILE A 35 -1.74 -1.49 3.41
N ALA A 36 -1.12 -2.12 4.40
CA ALA A 36 -1.65 -2.22 5.76
C ALA A 36 -0.62 -1.70 6.76
N GLU A 37 -1.04 -0.78 7.62
CA GLU A 37 -0.24 -0.33 8.76
C GLU A 37 -0.10 -1.46 9.80
N ALA A 38 1.14 -1.73 10.21
CA ALA A 38 1.44 -2.66 11.27
C ALA A 38 0.95 -2.11 12.62
N ALA A 39 0.64 -3.01 13.55
CA ALA A 39 0.25 -2.62 14.90
C ALA A 39 1.31 -1.70 15.55
N TRP A 40 0.83 -0.74 16.33
CA TRP A 40 1.64 0.15 17.19
C TRP A 40 2.60 1.06 16.40
N GLY A 41 2.23 1.41 15.16
CA GLY A 41 3.04 2.29 14.30
C GLY A 41 4.34 1.64 13.84
N GLY A 42 4.39 0.31 13.81
CA GLY A 42 5.62 -0.44 13.54
C GLY A 42 6.11 -0.37 12.10
N GLY A 43 5.29 0.11 11.16
CA GLY A 43 5.61 0.17 9.73
C GLY A 43 4.41 -0.21 8.87
N TYR A 44 4.66 -0.65 7.64
CA TYR A 44 3.64 -0.89 6.63
C TYR A 44 3.96 -2.14 5.82
N TYR A 45 2.97 -2.99 5.65
CA TYR A 45 3.02 -4.14 4.76
C TYR A 45 2.42 -3.75 3.41
N THR A 46 3.01 -4.20 2.32
CA THR A 46 2.44 -4.02 0.97
C THR A 46 2.47 -5.31 0.17
N TRP A 47 1.42 -5.55 -0.62
CA TRP A 47 1.33 -6.66 -1.56
C TRP A 47 0.41 -6.32 -2.74
N CYS A 48 0.51 -7.12 -3.79
CA CYS A 48 -0.29 -7.05 -5.01
C CYS A 48 -1.16 -8.31 -5.11
N GLU A 49 -2.36 -8.22 -5.69
CA GLU A 49 -3.29 -9.36 -5.84
C GLU A 49 -2.93 -10.33 -6.99
N ASP A 50 -1.75 -10.20 -7.58
CA ASP A 50 -1.25 -11.18 -8.55
C ASP A 50 -0.85 -12.50 -7.83
N PRO A 51 -1.42 -13.65 -8.23
CA PRO A 51 -1.09 -14.97 -7.69
C PRO A 51 0.40 -15.33 -7.72
N GLU A 52 1.15 -14.86 -8.71
CA GLU A 52 2.59 -15.14 -8.83
C GLU A 52 3.45 -14.17 -8.00
N SER A 53 2.94 -12.95 -7.75
CA SER A 53 3.64 -11.86 -7.06
C SER A 53 3.20 -11.65 -5.61
N ARG A 54 2.55 -12.64 -4.98
CA ARG A 54 1.91 -12.56 -3.65
C ARG A 54 2.87 -12.38 -2.46
N THR A 55 4.12 -11.99 -2.72
CA THR A 55 5.10 -11.68 -1.68
C THR A 55 4.72 -10.39 -0.96
N VAL A 56 4.46 -10.52 0.34
CA VAL A 56 4.29 -9.39 1.25
C VAL A 56 5.65 -8.80 1.58
N GLU A 57 5.77 -7.49 1.45
CA GLU A 57 6.97 -6.75 1.85
C GLU A 57 6.66 -5.78 2.96
N PHE A 58 7.68 -5.46 3.76
CA PHE A 58 7.57 -4.57 4.91
C PHE A 58 8.48 -3.35 4.74
N TYR A 59 7.94 -2.18 5.06
CA TYR A 59 8.61 -0.88 4.98
C TYR A 59 8.33 -0.05 6.22
N LEU A 60 9.27 0.81 6.62
CA LEU A 60 9.08 1.71 7.77
C LEU A 60 8.26 2.94 7.40
N GLU A 61 8.36 3.40 6.15
CA GLU A 61 7.68 4.61 5.68
C GLU A 61 6.49 4.27 4.76
N PRO A 62 5.34 4.95 4.92
CA PRO A 62 4.13 4.64 4.16
C PRO A 62 4.32 4.94 2.67
N THR A 63 5.02 6.03 2.34
CA THR A 63 5.32 6.41 0.95
C THR A 63 6.14 5.33 0.24
N GLU A 64 7.11 4.74 0.94
CA GLU A 64 7.94 3.66 0.38
C GLU A 64 7.11 2.40 0.11
N ALA A 65 6.24 2.03 1.06
CA ALA A 65 5.32 0.90 0.90
C ALA A 65 4.39 1.09 -0.31
N ILE A 66 3.76 2.26 -0.44
CA ILE A 66 2.88 2.59 -1.57
C ILE A 66 3.63 2.50 -2.90
N GLN A 67 4.80 3.13 -2.99
CA GLN A 67 5.59 3.12 -4.22
C GLN A 67 6.09 1.73 -4.57
N ALA A 68 6.48 0.92 -3.59
CA ALA A 68 6.90 -0.46 -3.80
C ALA A 68 5.76 -1.32 -4.37
N GLY A 69 4.57 -1.22 -3.78
CA GLY A 69 3.38 -1.89 -4.28
C GLY A 69 3.04 -1.50 -5.73
N LEU A 70 3.04 -0.20 -6.04
CA LEU A 70 2.78 0.29 -7.40
C LEU A 70 3.86 -0.16 -8.41
N ARG A 71 5.13 -0.13 -8.03
CA ARG A 71 6.22 -0.64 -8.90
C ARG A 71 6.06 -2.13 -9.20
N ARG A 72 5.58 -2.91 -8.24
CA ARG A 72 5.29 -4.33 -8.44
C ARG A 72 4.08 -4.53 -9.35
N ALA A 73 3.02 -3.75 -9.14
CA ALA A 73 1.82 -3.79 -9.97
C ALA A 73 2.02 -3.32 -11.42
N ALA A 74 3.19 -2.76 -11.75
CA ALA A 74 3.60 -2.43 -13.12
C ALA A 74 4.49 -3.51 -13.78
N LYS A 75 4.82 -4.58 -13.04
CA LYS A 75 5.65 -5.71 -13.49
C LYS A 75 4.92 -7.07 -13.41
N ALA A 76 3.70 -7.08 -12.87
CA ALA A 76 2.86 -8.25 -12.66
C ALA A 76 2.09 -8.64 -13.95
#